data_AF-A0A538NK03-F1
#
_entry.id   AF-A0A538NK03-F1
#
_cell.length_a   1.000
_cell.length_b   1.000
_cell.length_c   1.000
_cell.angle_alpha   90.00
_cell.angle_beta   90.00
_cell.angle_gamma   90.00
#
_symmetry.space_group_name_H-M   'P 1'
#
loop_
_entity.id
_entity.type
_entity.pdbx_description
1 polymer ?
#
loop_
_entity_poly.entity_id
_entity_poly.type
_entity_poly.pdbx_seq_one_letter_code
_entity_poly.pdbx_strand_id
1 'polypeptide(L)'
;MTRLMISIAISWSRSFHETAPNQLSAALFQCLVPPSTLCLLNHLTLQLLRMKVPFTLGEVGHFGLAVRDPKESAKWFERALGLHKEFDFENGVAIGNDSVTIALFKGKPSPETIDHMSFHLPSVAILRKALEHLKSVGADLEDPGDEIGPEAPGSKNVGLWFRDPDGYRWELSVLGGK
;
A
#
# COMPACT_ATOMS: atom_id res chain seq x y z
N MET A 1 2.75 30.56 -14.83
CA MET A 1 3.63 30.19 -13.70
C MET A 1 2.77 29.45 -12.69
N THR A 2 2.79 28.12 -12.71
CA THR A 2 1.93 27.27 -11.87
C THR A 2 2.80 26.72 -10.75
N ARG A 3 2.47 27.07 -9.50
CA ARG A 3 3.21 26.66 -8.30
C ARG A 3 2.67 25.31 -7.86
N LEU A 4 3.51 24.29 -7.90
CA LEU A 4 3.25 22.98 -7.32
C LEU A 4 3.32 23.14 -5.79
N MET A 5 2.20 23.02 -5.08
CA MET A 5 2.21 22.88 -3.62
C MET A 5 2.13 21.41 -3.27
N ILE A 6 3.27 20.87 -2.82
CA ILE A 6 3.34 19.58 -2.16
C ILE A 6 3.19 19.86 -0.66
N SER A 7 2.05 19.50 -0.08
CA SER A 7 1.85 19.47 1.36
C SER A 7 2.20 18.06 1.86
N ILE A 8 3.23 17.93 2.68
CA ILE A 8 3.57 16.71 3.41
C ILE A 8 3.23 16.97 4.87
N ALA A 9 2.21 16.29 5.38
CA ALA A 9 1.96 16.20 6.83
C ALA A 9 2.75 15.01 7.38
N ILE A 10 3.64 15.24 8.35
CA ILE A 10 4.41 14.19 9.01
C ILE A 10 3.86 14.04 10.42
N SER A 11 3.25 12.88 10.72
CA SER A 11 2.94 12.43 12.09
C SER A 11 3.96 11.37 12.50
N TRP A 12 4.42 11.42 13.74
CA TRP A 12 5.42 10.53 14.35
C TRP A 12 4.76 9.60 15.37
N SER A 13 5.05 8.30 15.29
CA SER A 13 5.06 7.42 16.48
C SER A 13 6.12 6.33 16.30
N ARG A 14 7.01 6.21 17.30
CA ARG A 14 8.09 5.22 17.40
C ARG A 14 7.62 4.04 18.26
N SER A 15 8.07 2.82 17.96
CA SER A 15 8.72 1.95 18.95
C SER A 15 9.51 0.81 18.28
N PHE A 16 10.69 0.54 18.86
CA PHE A 16 11.77 -0.32 18.37
C PHE A 16 11.56 -1.80 18.70
N HIS A 17 12.15 -2.68 17.88
CA HIS A 17 13.07 -3.73 18.37
C HIS A 17 13.97 -4.25 17.24
N GLU A 18 15.28 -4.00 17.35
CA GLU A 18 16.34 -4.60 16.54
C GLU A 18 16.71 -6.00 17.08
N THR A 19 16.91 -6.95 16.17
CA THR A 19 17.81 -8.10 16.39
C THR A 19 18.54 -8.44 15.10
N ALA A 20 19.86 -8.26 15.09
CA ALA A 20 20.78 -8.75 14.04
C ALA A 20 21.14 -10.23 14.27
N PRO A 21 21.60 -10.94 13.22
CA PRO A 21 22.69 -11.88 13.45
C PRO A 21 23.83 -11.83 12.41
N ASN A 22 25.04 -11.74 12.96
CA ASN A 22 26.31 -12.40 12.66
C ASN A 22 26.60 -13.00 11.26
N GLN A 23 27.60 -12.38 10.60
CA GLN A 23 28.89 -12.96 10.17
C GLN A 23 28.97 -14.48 9.99
N LEU A 24 29.17 -14.94 8.74
CA LEU A 24 29.72 -16.25 8.42
C LEU A 24 30.80 -16.15 7.32
N SER A 25 31.92 -16.79 7.63
CA SER A 25 33.19 -16.97 6.92
C SER A 25 33.08 -17.37 5.44
N ALA A 26 33.79 -16.65 4.56
CA ALA A 26 34.11 -17.12 3.21
C ALA A 26 35.55 -17.65 3.17
N ALA A 27 35.67 -18.97 3.08
CA ALA A 27 36.94 -19.67 2.90
C ALA A 27 37.27 -19.84 1.40
N LEU A 28 38.53 -19.52 1.10
CA LEU A 28 39.38 -19.86 -0.05
C LEU A 28 38.91 -21.00 -0.97
N PHE A 29 38.79 -20.70 -2.27
CA PHE A 29 39.19 -21.63 -3.34
C PHE A 29 39.87 -20.86 -4.47
N GLN A 30 41.18 -21.08 -4.61
CA GLN A 30 41.98 -20.71 -5.77
C GLN A 30 41.70 -21.71 -6.90
N CYS A 31 41.34 -21.22 -8.09
CA CYS A 31 41.37 -22.00 -9.31
C CYS A 31 42.11 -21.20 -10.40
N LEU A 32 43.18 -21.81 -10.92
CA LEU A 32 44.08 -21.33 -11.96
C LEU A 32 43.37 -21.30 -13.33
N VAL A 33 43.36 -20.16 -14.03
CA VAL A 33 43.04 -20.08 -15.46
C VAL A 33 43.88 -18.97 -16.15
N PRO A 34 44.52 -19.23 -17.31
CA PRO A 34 45.42 -18.28 -17.97
C PRO A 34 44.68 -17.16 -18.75
N PRO A 35 45.35 -16.04 -19.09
CA PRO A 35 44.72 -14.86 -19.64
C PRO A 35 44.65 -14.93 -21.17
N SER A 36 43.46 -15.18 -21.72
CA SER A 36 43.10 -14.73 -23.07
C SER A 36 42.17 -13.52 -22.96
N THR A 37 42.85 -12.39 -22.89
CA THR A 37 42.41 -11.02 -22.95
C THR A 37 41.56 -10.77 -24.20
N LEU A 38 40.23 -10.75 -24.10
CA LEU A 38 39.33 -9.81 -24.82
C LEU A 38 37.80 -10.08 -24.66
N CYS A 39 37.34 -10.94 -23.74
CA CYS A 39 35.89 -11.13 -23.50
C CYS A 39 35.46 -10.74 -22.08
N LEU A 40 36.16 -9.78 -21.46
CA LEU A 40 35.94 -9.36 -20.06
C LEU A 40 35.75 -7.85 -19.90
N LEU A 41 35.58 -7.10 -21.00
CA LEU A 41 35.37 -5.65 -20.97
C LEU A 41 33.90 -5.21 -20.97
N ASN A 42 32.94 -6.13 -21.05
CA ASN A 42 31.50 -5.80 -20.98
C ASN A 42 30.80 -6.31 -19.70
N HIS A 43 31.45 -7.09 -18.85
CA HIS A 43 30.85 -7.54 -17.58
C HIS A 43 31.33 -6.74 -16.36
N LEU A 44 32.59 -6.26 -16.36
CA LEU A 44 33.10 -5.42 -15.27
C LEU A 44 32.53 -3.98 -15.27
N THR A 45 32.12 -3.47 -16.44
CA THR A 45 31.61 -2.09 -16.56
C THR A 45 30.16 -1.96 -16.08
N LEU A 46 29.38 -3.04 -16.04
CA LEU A 46 28.00 -3.05 -15.54
C LEU A 46 27.89 -3.35 -14.03
N GLN A 47 28.86 -4.04 -13.42
CA GLN A 47 28.85 -4.31 -11.98
C GLN A 47 29.26 -3.09 -11.11
N LEU A 48 29.95 -2.10 -11.69
CA LEU A 48 30.45 -0.90 -10.99
C LEU A 48 29.48 0.30 -11.01
N LEU A 49 28.34 0.20 -11.69
CA LEU A 49 27.25 1.18 -11.63
C LEU A 49 26.03 0.63 -10.88
N ARG A 50 26.22 -0.28 -9.92
CA ARG A 50 25.25 -0.44 -8.83
C ARG A 50 25.25 0.88 -8.08
N MET A 51 24.36 1.79 -8.48
CA MET A 51 24.13 3.03 -7.76
C MET A 51 23.84 2.65 -6.32
N LYS A 52 24.77 2.96 -5.41
CA LYS A 52 24.51 2.86 -3.97
C LYS A 52 23.39 3.84 -3.69
N VAL A 53 22.17 3.33 -3.54
CA VAL A 53 21.03 4.16 -3.20
C VAL A 53 21.32 4.74 -1.81
N PRO A 54 21.37 6.07 -1.64
CA PRO A 54 21.82 6.68 -0.39
C PRO A 54 20.80 6.53 0.76
N PHE A 55 19.62 6.00 0.48
CA PHE A 55 18.55 5.75 1.44
C PHE A 55 17.68 4.58 0.94
N THR A 56 16.83 4.08 1.82
CA THR A 56 15.72 3.18 1.47
C THR A 56 14.42 3.81 1.96
N LEU A 57 13.32 3.50 1.30
CA LEU A 57 12.00 3.92 1.78
C LEU A 57 11.58 3.01 2.94
N GLY A 58 10.93 3.61 3.94
CA GLY A 58 10.28 2.87 5.02
C GLY A 58 8.83 2.54 4.68
N GLU A 59 8.01 2.39 5.71
CA GLU A 59 6.56 2.22 5.59
C GLU A 59 5.91 3.40 4.85
N VAL A 60 4.78 3.14 4.20
CA VAL A 60 3.99 4.19 3.56
C VAL A 60 3.42 5.09 4.66
N GLY A 61 3.85 6.36 4.70
CA GLY A 61 3.40 7.29 5.73
C GLY A 61 1.94 7.70 5.57
N HIS A 62 1.53 8.07 4.35
CA HIS A 62 0.15 8.38 3.98
C HIS A 62 0.03 8.48 2.46
N PHE A 63 -1.21 8.55 1.97
CA PHE A 63 -1.51 8.96 0.59
C PHE A 63 -2.70 9.90 0.58
N GLY A 64 -2.82 10.70 -0.50
CA GLY A 64 -3.87 11.70 -0.64
C GLY A 64 -4.86 11.35 -1.74
N LEU A 65 -6.15 11.56 -1.47
CA LEU A 65 -7.22 11.38 -2.44
C LEU A 65 -8.02 12.67 -2.62
N ALA A 66 -8.27 13.02 -3.88
CA ALA A 66 -9.17 14.11 -4.24
C ALA A 66 -10.61 13.62 -4.08
N VAL A 67 -11.38 14.22 -3.18
CA VAL A 67 -12.77 13.83 -2.92
C VAL A 67 -13.73 14.99 -3.14
N ARG A 68 -14.99 14.67 -3.50
CA ARG A 68 -16.01 15.71 -3.69
C ARG A 68 -16.32 16.42 -2.39
N ASP A 69 -16.32 15.75 -1.25
CA ASP A 69 -16.49 16.38 0.07
C ASP A 69 -15.67 15.63 1.15
N PRO A 70 -14.59 16.24 1.68
CA PRO A 70 -13.74 15.60 2.68
C PRO A 70 -14.47 15.14 3.95
N LYS A 71 -15.48 15.88 4.42
CA LYS A 71 -16.16 15.55 5.67
C LYS A 71 -17.13 14.41 5.48
N GLU A 72 -17.88 14.41 4.37
CA GLU A 72 -18.79 13.31 4.06
C GLU A 72 -18.03 12.03 3.73
N SER A 73 -16.92 12.14 3.02
CA SER A 73 -16.02 11.02 2.73
C SER A 73 -15.42 10.45 4.01
N ALA A 74 -14.90 11.32 4.90
CA ALA A 74 -14.36 10.90 6.20
C ALA A 74 -15.39 10.10 7.02
N LYS A 75 -16.64 10.60 7.12
CA LYS A 75 -17.72 9.88 7.81
C LYS A 75 -18.04 8.53 7.15
N TRP A 76 -17.92 8.42 5.83
CA TRP A 76 -18.13 7.15 5.15
C TRP A 76 -17.03 6.15 5.52
N PHE A 77 -15.76 6.55 5.48
CA PHE A 77 -14.64 5.69 5.89
C PHE A 77 -14.72 5.28 7.36
N GLU A 78 -15.19 6.17 8.23
CA GLU A 78 -15.44 5.86 9.63
C GLU A 78 -16.49 4.76 9.78
N ARG A 79 -17.62 4.87 9.08
CA ARG A 79 -18.67 3.84 9.13
C ARG A 79 -18.27 2.54 8.42
N ALA A 80 -17.62 2.63 7.27
CA ALA A 80 -17.36 1.47 6.41
C ALA A 80 -16.13 0.68 6.85
N LEU A 81 -15.05 1.36 7.22
CA LEU A 81 -13.74 0.75 7.50
C LEU A 81 -13.25 0.98 8.94
N GLY A 82 -14.01 1.70 9.77
CA GLY A 82 -13.62 1.98 11.15
C GLY A 82 -12.42 2.91 11.28
N LEU A 83 -12.09 3.68 10.23
CA LEU A 83 -11.04 4.71 10.31
C LEU A 83 -11.55 5.89 11.13
N HIS A 84 -10.69 6.53 11.90
CA HIS A 84 -11.08 7.71 12.67
C HIS A 84 -10.43 8.96 12.09
N LYS A 85 -11.06 10.10 12.33
CA LYS A 85 -10.44 11.39 12.03
C LYS A 85 -9.20 11.59 12.89
N GLU A 86 -8.09 11.91 12.25
CA GLU A 86 -6.84 12.26 12.92
C GLU A 86 -6.72 13.78 13.10
N PHE A 87 -6.88 14.56 12.03
CA PHE A 87 -6.83 16.02 12.07
C PHE A 87 -7.50 16.67 10.84
N ASP A 88 -7.90 17.94 10.97
CA ASP A 88 -8.29 18.78 9.83
C ASP A 88 -7.06 19.50 9.25
N PHE A 89 -7.12 19.83 7.96
CA PHE A 89 -6.18 20.74 7.31
C PHE A 89 -6.93 21.69 6.36
N GLU A 90 -6.22 22.68 5.80
CA GLU A 90 -6.84 23.84 5.13
C GLU A 90 -7.97 23.48 4.13
N ASN A 91 -7.78 22.43 3.34
CA ASN A 91 -8.74 21.98 2.34
C ASN A 91 -9.20 20.52 2.50
N GLY A 92 -9.10 19.94 3.70
CA GLY A 92 -9.38 18.52 3.87
C GLY A 92 -9.34 17.98 5.29
N VAL A 93 -9.46 16.65 5.37
CA VAL A 93 -9.46 15.89 6.61
C VAL A 93 -8.53 14.69 6.43
N ALA A 94 -7.64 14.48 7.40
CA ALA A 94 -6.88 13.24 7.51
C ALA A 94 -7.68 12.25 8.36
N ILE A 95 -7.83 11.04 7.83
CA ILE A 95 -8.44 9.91 8.53
C ILE A 95 -7.46 8.74 8.55
N GLY A 96 -7.56 7.87 9.55
CA GLY A 96 -6.63 6.77 9.64
C GLY A 96 -6.83 5.85 10.82
N ASN A 97 -5.82 5.02 11.01
CA ASN A 97 -5.55 4.20 12.17
C ASN A 97 -4.04 3.93 12.24
N ASP A 98 -3.60 3.06 13.17
CA ASP A 98 -2.18 2.72 13.34
C ASP A 98 -1.52 2.10 12.09
N SER A 99 -2.30 1.70 11.07
CA SER A 99 -1.82 1.05 9.85
C SER A 99 -1.86 1.94 8.61
N VAL A 100 -2.67 3.00 8.59
CA VAL A 100 -2.83 3.86 7.41
C VAL A 100 -3.35 5.24 7.77
N THR A 101 -2.80 6.27 7.11
CA THR A 101 -3.39 7.61 7.03
C THR A 101 -3.78 7.93 5.59
N ILE A 102 -5.00 8.43 5.40
CA ILE A 102 -5.55 8.89 4.12
C ILE A 102 -5.88 10.39 4.25
N ALA A 103 -5.21 11.21 3.45
CA ALA A 103 -5.47 12.64 3.36
C ALA A 103 -6.58 12.90 2.31
N LEU A 104 -7.79 13.15 2.78
CA LEU A 104 -8.93 13.46 1.92
C LEU A 104 -8.97 14.97 1.67
N PHE A 105 -8.63 15.41 0.46
CA PHE A 105 -8.64 16.83 0.09
C PHE A 105 -9.77 17.15 -0.89
N LYS A 106 -10.40 18.31 -0.73
CA LYS A 106 -11.49 18.76 -1.59
C LYS A 106 -10.97 18.92 -3.03
N GLY A 107 -11.60 18.24 -3.98
CA GLY A 107 -11.21 18.27 -5.38
C GLY A 107 -12.17 17.53 -6.30
N LYS A 108 -11.73 17.27 -7.54
CA LYS A 108 -12.41 16.39 -8.48
C LYS A 108 -11.80 14.98 -8.34
N PRO A 109 -12.57 13.97 -7.91
CA PRO A 109 -12.09 12.59 -7.87
C PRO A 109 -11.61 12.12 -9.24
N SER A 110 -10.59 11.26 -9.20
CA SER A 110 -10.03 10.59 -10.38
C SER A 110 -9.79 9.12 -10.02
N PRO A 111 -10.87 8.34 -9.86
CA PRO A 111 -10.78 6.97 -9.34
C PRO A 111 -9.90 6.06 -10.21
N GLU A 112 -9.91 6.26 -11.52
CA GLU A 112 -9.09 5.51 -12.49
C GLU A 112 -7.56 5.76 -12.37
N THR A 113 -7.11 6.68 -11.51
CA THR A 113 -5.68 6.95 -11.30
C THR A 113 -4.99 5.84 -10.51
N ILE A 114 -5.73 5.13 -9.67
CA ILE A 114 -5.27 3.94 -8.95
C ILE A 114 -6.27 2.82 -9.24
N ASP A 115 -5.78 1.67 -9.73
CA ASP A 115 -6.69 0.56 -10.05
C ASP A 115 -7.44 0.09 -8.80
N HIS A 116 -6.73 -0.11 -7.69
CA HIS A 116 -7.29 -0.26 -6.34
C HIS A 116 -6.21 -0.12 -5.26
N MET A 117 -6.64 0.06 -4.01
CA MET A 117 -5.79 -0.05 -2.82
C MET A 117 -6.24 -1.24 -1.96
N SER A 118 -5.30 -2.12 -1.60
CA SER A 118 -5.58 -3.36 -0.87
C SER A 118 -5.12 -3.29 0.59
N PHE A 119 -5.98 -3.69 1.52
CA PHE A 119 -5.66 -3.83 2.94
C PHE A 119 -5.80 -5.28 3.39
N HIS A 120 -4.76 -5.79 4.05
CA HIS A 120 -4.77 -7.15 4.56
C HIS A 120 -5.60 -7.27 5.84
N LEU A 121 -6.48 -8.26 5.83
CA LEU A 121 -7.19 -8.76 6.98
C LEU A 121 -6.53 -10.06 7.48
N PRO A 122 -6.66 -10.36 8.79
CA PRO A 122 -5.92 -11.47 9.39
C PRO A 122 -6.45 -12.86 9.04
N SER A 123 -7.68 -12.99 8.52
CA SER A 123 -8.26 -14.29 8.13
C SER A 123 -9.48 -14.13 7.25
N VAL A 124 -9.84 -15.20 6.52
CA VAL A 124 -11.07 -15.26 5.72
C VAL A 124 -12.33 -15.08 6.59
N ALA A 125 -12.29 -15.49 7.86
CA ALA A 125 -13.40 -15.26 8.79
C ALA A 125 -13.65 -13.77 9.06
N ILE A 126 -12.58 -12.96 9.17
CA ILE A 126 -12.69 -11.51 9.31
C ILE A 126 -13.11 -10.87 7.98
N LEU A 127 -12.62 -11.36 6.85
CA LEU A 127 -13.07 -10.91 5.53
C LEU A 127 -14.57 -11.09 5.32
N ARG A 128 -15.14 -12.24 5.72
CA ARG A 128 -16.60 -12.46 5.69
C ARG A 128 -17.38 -11.50 6.58
N LYS A 129 -16.86 -11.19 7.78
CA LYS A 129 -17.49 -10.17 8.65
C LYS A 129 -17.44 -8.79 8.03
N ALA A 130 -16.34 -8.44 7.35
CA ALA A 130 -16.21 -7.19 6.65
C ALA A 130 -17.22 -7.10 5.49
N LEU A 131 -17.44 -8.18 4.73
CA LEU A 131 -18.48 -8.25 3.69
C LEU A 131 -19.87 -7.95 4.27
N GLU A 132 -20.28 -8.65 5.34
CA GLU A 132 -21.59 -8.43 5.96
C GLU A 132 -21.75 -6.99 6.47
N HIS A 133 -20.69 -6.43 7.05
CA HIS A 133 -20.68 -5.05 7.50
C HIS A 133 -20.83 -4.06 6.34
N LEU A 134 -20.07 -4.24 5.26
CA LEU A 134 -20.12 -3.40 4.06
C LEU A 134 -21.51 -3.46 3.39
N LYS A 135 -22.14 -4.65 3.36
CA LYS A 135 -23.54 -4.81 2.93
C LYS A 135 -24.49 -3.99 3.82
N SER A 136 -24.30 -4.05 5.14
CA SER A 136 -25.18 -3.35 6.10
C SER A 136 -25.11 -1.82 5.99
N VAL A 137 -23.97 -1.27 5.61
CA VAL A 137 -23.79 0.19 5.42
C VAL A 137 -24.10 0.65 3.99
N GLY A 138 -24.51 -0.27 3.10
CA GLY A 138 -24.84 0.03 1.71
C GLY A 138 -23.65 0.44 0.86
N ALA A 139 -22.48 -0.17 1.10
CA ALA A 139 -21.31 0.03 0.24
C ALA A 139 -21.58 -0.54 -1.17
N ASP A 140 -20.97 0.08 -2.18
CA ASP A 140 -21.02 -0.40 -3.56
C ASP A 140 -20.03 -1.56 -3.73
N LEU A 141 -20.54 -2.79 -3.71
CA LEU A 141 -19.75 -4.02 -3.76
C LEU A 141 -19.60 -4.50 -5.20
N GLU A 142 -18.42 -5.03 -5.52
CA GLU A 142 -18.21 -5.75 -6.78
C GLU A 142 -18.67 -7.21 -6.64
N ASP A 143 -18.95 -7.85 -7.79
CA ASP A 143 -19.31 -9.27 -7.91
C ASP A 143 -20.48 -9.77 -7.02
N PRO A 144 -21.71 -9.21 -7.16
CA PRO A 144 -22.84 -9.59 -6.33
C PRO A 144 -23.12 -11.11 -6.35
N GLY A 145 -23.10 -11.73 -5.17
CA GLY A 145 -23.27 -13.18 -4.99
C GLY A 145 -22.00 -14.02 -5.07
N ASP A 146 -20.86 -13.42 -5.43
CA ASP A 146 -19.53 -14.03 -5.42
C ASP A 146 -18.47 -13.04 -4.90
N GLU A 147 -18.84 -12.24 -3.88
CA GLU A 147 -18.05 -11.05 -3.50
C GLU A 147 -16.68 -11.38 -2.89
N ILE A 148 -16.43 -12.65 -2.50
CA ILE A 148 -15.13 -13.10 -1.98
C ILE A 148 -14.58 -14.17 -2.93
N GLY A 149 -13.56 -13.79 -3.69
CA GLY A 149 -12.93 -14.63 -4.69
C GLY A 149 -11.40 -14.56 -4.67
N PRO A 150 -10.70 -15.38 -5.46
CA PRO A 150 -9.25 -15.29 -5.59
C PRO A 150 -8.85 -13.97 -6.26
N GLU A 151 -7.76 -13.33 -5.79
CA GLU A 151 -7.24 -12.06 -6.35
C GLU A 151 -6.92 -12.12 -7.86
N ALA A 152 -6.66 -13.33 -8.35
CA ALA A 152 -6.49 -13.65 -9.77
C ALA A 152 -6.71 -15.15 -9.98
N PRO A 153 -6.94 -15.64 -11.22
CA PRO A 153 -7.01 -17.07 -11.51
C PRO A 153 -5.78 -17.83 -10.96
N GLY A 154 -6.02 -18.77 -10.05
CA GLY A 154 -4.97 -19.57 -9.40
C GLY A 154 -4.27 -18.89 -8.21
N SER A 155 -4.66 -17.67 -7.83
CA SER A 155 -4.17 -17.02 -6.61
C SER A 155 -4.60 -17.79 -5.36
N LYS A 156 -3.69 -17.88 -4.39
CA LYS A 156 -4.01 -18.39 -3.05
C LYS A 156 -4.58 -17.32 -2.13
N ASN A 157 -4.46 -16.06 -2.51
CA ASN A 157 -5.03 -14.95 -1.78
C ASN A 157 -6.47 -14.76 -2.21
N VAL A 158 -7.31 -14.34 -1.27
CA VAL A 158 -8.72 -14.02 -1.54
C VAL A 158 -9.00 -12.58 -1.17
N GLY A 159 -9.84 -11.93 -1.97
CA GLY A 159 -10.16 -10.51 -1.86
C GLY A 159 -11.67 -10.25 -1.91
N LEU A 160 -12.03 -9.04 -1.48
CA LEU A 160 -13.34 -8.42 -1.60
C LEU A 160 -13.14 -7.01 -2.14
N TRP A 161 -13.82 -6.65 -3.22
CA TRP A 161 -13.71 -5.34 -3.85
C TRP A 161 -14.98 -4.51 -3.71
N PHE A 162 -14.81 -3.20 -3.55
CA PHE A 162 -15.89 -2.26 -3.34
C PHE A 162 -15.44 -0.83 -3.70
N ARG A 163 -16.41 0.09 -3.79
CA ARG A 163 -16.17 1.50 -4.10
C ARG A 163 -16.62 2.40 -2.96
N ASP A 164 -15.82 3.44 -2.73
CA ASP A 164 -16.22 4.54 -1.86
C ASP A 164 -17.18 5.51 -2.60
N PRO A 165 -17.76 6.51 -1.91
CA PRO A 165 -18.69 7.43 -2.55
C PRO A 165 -18.08 8.17 -3.74
N ASP A 166 -16.78 8.45 -3.73
CA ASP A 166 -16.05 9.14 -4.79
C ASP A 166 -15.56 8.22 -5.92
N GLY A 167 -15.88 6.93 -5.83
CA GLY A 167 -15.69 5.92 -6.86
C GLY A 167 -14.33 5.22 -6.82
N TYR A 168 -13.46 5.55 -5.85
CA TYR A 168 -12.18 4.86 -5.70
C TYR A 168 -12.43 3.40 -5.34
N ARG A 169 -11.66 2.51 -5.98
CA ARG A 169 -11.78 1.07 -5.79
C ARG A 169 -10.88 0.62 -4.64
N TRP A 170 -11.45 -0.17 -3.75
CA TRP A 170 -10.80 -0.67 -2.54
C TRP A 170 -10.85 -2.18 -2.52
N GLU A 171 -9.86 -2.79 -1.88
CA GLU A 171 -9.81 -4.22 -1.66
C GLU A 171 -9.53 -4.53 -0.18
N LEU A 172 -10.27 -5.49 0.37
CA LEU A 172 -9.89 -6.19 1.59
C LEU A 172 -9.43 -7.59 1.22
N SER A 173 -8.21 -7.96 1.60
CA SER A 173 -7.57 -9.21 1.14
C SER A 173 -7.03 -10.05 2.29
N VAL A 174 -6.88 -11.36 2.06
CA VAL A 174 -6.26 -12.30 3.00
C VAL A 174 -5.18 -13.08 2.27
N LEU A 175 -3.93 -12.92 2.73
CA LEU A 175 -2.80 -13.64 2.16
C LEU A 175 -2.88 -15.15 2.45
N GLY A 176 -2.68 -15.95 1.43
CA GLY A 176 -2.59 -17.41 1.56
C GLY A 176 -3.88 -18.14 1.89
N GLY A 177 -5.04 -17.45 1.89
CA GLY A 177 -6.38 -18.06 1.85
C GLY A 177 -6.74 -18.93 3.06
N LYS A 178 -6.11 -18.71 4.21
CA LYS A 178 -6.40 -19.45 5.46
C LYS A 178 -7.36 -18.70 6.38
#